data_AF-A0A3B7M081-F1
#
_entry.id   AF-A0A3B7M081-F1
#
_cell.length_a   1.000
_cell.length_b   1.000
_cell.length_c   1.000
_cell.angle_alpha   90.00
_cell.angle_beta   90.00
_cell.angle_gamma   90.00
#
_symmetry.space_group_name_H-M   'P 1'
#
loop_
_entity.id
_entity.type
_entity.pdbx_description
1 polymer ?
#
loop_
_entity_poly.entity_id
_entity_poly.type
_entity_poly.pdbx_seq_one_letter_code
_entity_poly.pdbx_strand_id
1 'polypeptide(L)'
;METESNQLEVLEGSVHTLKNCGFPPLFFEVWGDYMKELIPKRTELMNFVQQRLGYKTVMYGELCIAQHPDNQIFEISYSKAAGLSMTRLK
;
A
#
# COMPACT_ATOMS: atom_id res chain seq x y z
N MET A 1 -3.15 2.93 20.01
CA MET A 1 -2.47 2.64 18.73
C MET A 1 -2.86 3.75 17.78
N GLU A 2 -1.97 4.70 17.52
CA GLU A 2 -2.23 5.86 16.64
C GLU A 2 -1.75 5.63 15.20
N THR A 3 -1.13 4.47 14.95
CA THR A 3 -0.55 4.09 13.67
C THR A 3 -1.59 3.79 12.61
N GLU A 4 -2.79 3.33 13.01
CA GLU A 4 -3.87 2.99 12.07
C GLU A 4 -4.55 4.22 11.49
N SER A 5 -4.69 5.27 12.30
CA SER A 5 -5.27 6.52 11.84
C SER A 5 -4.27 7.33 11.03
N ASN A 6 -2.97 7.32 11.33
CA ASN A 6 -2.06 8.35 10.80
C ASN A 6 -1.35 7.99 9.50
N GLN A 7 -1.62 6.81 8.91
CA GLN A 7 -0.92 6.37 7.69
C GLN A 7 -1.14 7.32 6.51
N LEU A 8 -2.35 7.86 6.36
CA LEU A 8 -2.67 8.80 5.30
C LEU A 8 -1.85 10.08 5.45
N GLU A 9 -1.86 10.69 6.63
CA GLU A 9 -1.12 11.93 6.91
C GLU A 9 0.40 11.74 6.72
N VAL A 10 0.93 10.59 7.14
CA VAL A 10 2.34 10.24 6.91
C VAL A 10 2.65 10.14 5.42
N LEU A 11 1.80 9.47 4.65
CA LEU A 11 2.01 9.33 3.21
C LEU A 11 1.87 10.68 2.48
N GLU A 12 0.92 11.52 2.88
CA GLU A 12 0.76 12.88 2.37
C GLU A 12 1.98 13.76 2.67
N GLY A 13 2.55 13.66 3.87
CA GLY A 13 3.79 14.35 4.22
C GLY A 13 5.03 13.82 3.49
N SER A 14 5.00 12.56 3.04
CA SER A 14 6.14 11.88 2.43
C SER A 14 6.22 11.97 0.91
N VAL A 15 5.24 12.58 0.22
CA VAL A 15 5.14 12.58 -1.26
C VAL A 15 6.44 12.95 -1.95
N HIS A 16 7.12 14.01 -1.48
CA HIS A 16 8.36 14.47 -2.10
C HIS A 16 9.50 13.48 -1.89
N THR A 17 9.59 12.89 -0.70
CA THR A 17 10.54 11.81 -0.40
C THR A 17 10.30 10.59 -1.27
N LEU A 18 9.05 10.14 -1.41
CA LEU A 18 8.69 9.01 -2.26
C LEU A 18 9.13 9.25 -3.71
N LYS A 19 8.90 10.45 -4.25
CA LYS A 19 9.35 10.83 -5.61
C LYS A 19 10.87 10.84 -5.72
N ASN A 20 11.58 11.43 -4.77
CA ASN A 20 13.04 11.54 -4.80
C ASN A 20 13.74 10.19 -4.62
N CYS A 21 13.11 9.26 -3.92
CA CYS A 21 13.56 7.87 -3.79
C CYS A 21 13.14 6.99 -4.98
N GLY A 22 12.54 7.56 -6.04
CA GLY A 22 12.11 6.84 -7.23
C GLY A 22 10.93 5.92 -6.99
N PHE A 23 9.98 6.31 -6.14
CA PHE A 23 8.77 5.55 -5.79
C PHE A 23 9.05 4.15 -5.22
N PRO A 24 9.63 4.04 -4.01
CA PRO A 24 9.94 2.74 -3.41
C PRO A 24 8.66 1.94 -3.12
N PRO A 25 8.71 0.59 -3.14
CA PRO A 25 7.59 -0.24 -2.71
C PRO A 25 7.10 0.12 -1.31
N LEU A 26 5.78 0.15 -1.12
CA LEU A 26 5.13 0.47 0.14
C LEU A 26 4.43 -0.76 0.70
N PHE A 27 4.51 -0.92 2.02
CA PHE A 27 3.80 -1.94 2.78
C PHE A 27 3.05 -1.25 3.90
N PHE A 28 1.74 -1.46 3.95
CA PHE A 28 0.92 -0.86 5.00
C PHE A 28 -0.32 -1.70 5.29
N GLU A 29 -0.80 -1.61 6.52
CA GLU A 29 -1.97 -2.37 6.97
C GLU A 29 -3.25 -1.60 6.67
N VAL A 30 -4.21 -2.32 6.12
CA VAL A 30 -5.54 -1.89 5.73
C VAL A 30 -6.53 -2.77 6.47
N TRP A 31 -7.02 -2.25 7.58
CA TRP A 31 -7.91 -2.95 8.50
C TRP A 31 -9.25 -3.31 7.83
N GLY A 32 -9.77 -4.48 8.22
CA GLY A 32 -11.02 -5.03 7.70
C GLY A 32 -12.28 -4.28 8.19
N ASP A 33 -13.44 -4.78 7.76
CA ASP A 33 -14.74 -4.13 7.99
C ASP A 33 -15.23 -4.18 9.45
N TYR A 34 -14.47 -4.83 10.35
CA TYR A 34 -14.76 -4.84 11.79
C TYR A 34 -14.45 -3.48 12.45
N MET A 35 -13.54 -2.69 11.89
CA MET A 35 -13.26 -1.30 12.31
C MET A 35 -14.06 -0.32 11.45
N LYS A 36 -15.38 -0.30 11.66
CA LYS A 36 -16.32 0.48 10.83
C LYS A 36 -15.99 1.98 10.77
N GLU A 37 -15.49 2.54 11.86
CA GLU A 37 -15.12 3.96 11.95
C GLU A 37 -13.92 4.33 11.06
N LEU A 38 -13.09 3.35 10.69
CA LEU A 38 -11.91 3.55 9.85
C LEU A 38 -12.18 3.31 8.36
N ILE A 39 -13.37 2.83 7.97
CA ILE A 39 -13.72 2.55 6.56
C ILE A 39 -13.55 3.80 5.66
N PRO A 40 -14.01 5.01 6.06
CA PRO A 40 -13.80 6.20 5.25
C PRO A 40 -12.32 6.52 5.07
N LYS A 41 -11.54 6.46 6.16
CA LYS A 41 -10.11 6.77 6.16
C LYS A 41 -9.29 5.77 5.36
N ARG A 42 -9.64 4.48 5.44
CA ARG A 42 -9.13 3.42 4.55
C ARG A 42 -9.38 3.75 3.10
N THR A 43 -10.59 4.17 2.76
CA THR A 43 -10.98 4.49 1.38
C THR A 43 -10.16 5.67 0.86
N GLU A 44 -9.96 6.70 1.69
CA GLU A 44 -9.11 7.84 1.36
C GLU A 44 -7.65 7.44 1.19
N LEU A 45 -7.10 6.63 2.09
CA LEU A 45 -5.74 6.07 2.01
C LEU A 45 -5.52 5.30 0.69
N MET A 46 -6.43 4.39 0.37
CA MET A 46 -6.31 3.59 -0.86
C MET A 46 -6.43 4.45 -2.11
N ASN A 47 -7.37 5.40 -2.14
CA ASN A 47 -7.49 6.36 -3.24
C ASN A 47 -6.25 7.23 -3.37
N PHE A 48 -5.67 7.69 -2.27
CA PHE A 48 -4.44 8.48 -2.28
C PHE A 48 -3.28 7.67 -2.89
N VAL A 49 -3.08 6.44 -2.44
CA VAL A 49 -2.00 5.57 -2.95
C VAL A 49 -2.20 5.21 -4.42
N GLN A 50 -3.41 4.85 -4.83
CA GLN A 50 -3.69 4.39 -6.20
C GLN A 50 -3.83 5.54 -7.20
N GLN A 51 -4.64 6.56 -6.88
CA GLN A 51 -5.03 7.60 -7.82
C GLN A 51 -4.07 8.79 -7.79
N ARG A 52 -3.60 9.20 -6.60
CA ARG A 52 -2.75 10.40 -6.45
C ARG A 52 -1.26 10.07 -6.53
N LEU A 53 -0.83 8.95 -5.95
CA LEU A 53 0.56 8.50 -6.04
C LEU A 53 0.83 7.56 -7.22
N GLY A 54 -0.20 6.94 -7.81
CA GLY A 54 -0.04 6.09 -8.99
C GLY A 54 0.45 4.66 -8.71
N TYR A 55 0.41 4.20 -7.46
CA TYR A 55 0.84 2.85 -7.12
C TYR A 55 -0.22 1.81 -7.48
N LYS A 56 0.23 0.65 -7.96
CA LYS A 56 -0.59 -0.57 -8.05
C LYS A 56 -0.54 -1.31 -6.72
N THR A 57 -1.69 -1.73 -6.21
CA THR A 57 -1.81 -2.39 -4.90
C THR A 57 -2.23 -3.85 -5.04
N VAL A 58 -1.66 -4.73 -4.21
CA VAL A 58 -2.10 -6.12 -4.01
C VAL A 58 -2.45 -6.30 -2.53
N MET A 59 -3.61 -6.91 -2.26
CA MET A 59 -4.08 -7.20 -0.91
C MET A 59 -3.78 -8.65 -0.52
N TYR A 60 -3.28 -8.84 0.71
CA TYR A 60 -3.12 -10.14 1.35
C TYR A 60 -3.63 -10.06 2.80
N GLY A 61 -4.87 -10.49 3.01
CA GLY A 61 -5.56 -10.22 4.28
C GLY A 61 -5.68 -8.71 4.48
N GLU A 62 -5.12 -8.21 5.59
CA GLU A 62 -5.07 -6.78 5.91
C GLU A 62 -3.78 -6.11 5.40
N LEU A 63 -2.82 -6.86 4.85
CA LEU A 63 -1.61 -6.26 4.29
C LEU A 63 -1.88 -5.74 2.87
N CYS A 64 -1.63 -4.45 2.65
CA CYS A 64 -1.55 -3.84 1.33
C CYS A 64 -0.08 -3.71 0.91
N ILE A 65 0.22 -4.25 -0.27
CA ILE A 65 1.53 -4.15 -0.90
C ILE A 65 1.37 -3.27 -2.14
N ALA A 66 2.02 -2.11 -2.16
CA ALA A 66 1.91 -1.15 -3.24
C ALA A 66 3.24 -1.02 -4.00
N GLN A 67 3.20 -1.08 -5.33
CA GLN A 67 4.34 -0.84 -6.20
C GLN A 67 4.01 0.15 -7.31
N HIS A 68 4.91 1.11 -7.54
CA HIS A 68 4.75 2.07 -8.62
C HIS A 68 5.26 1.46 -9.95
N PRO A 69 4.57 1.68 -11.10
CA PRO A 69 5.02 1.17 -12.40
C PRO A 69 6.46 1.57 -12.76
N ASP A 70 6.85 2.80 -12.40
CA ASP A 70 8.20 3.31 -12.67
C ASP A 70 9.29 2.65 -11.82
N ASN A 71 8.92 1.91 -10.78
CA ASN A 71 9.85 1.22 -9.89
C ASN A 71 9.30 -0.15 -9.45
N GLN A 72 8.98 -0.97 -10.44
CA GLN A 72 8.56 -2.34 -10.22
C GLN A 72 9.78 -3.21 -9.87
N ILE A 73 9.95 -3.50 -8.58
CA ILE A 73 11.07 -4.28 -8.03
C ILE A 73 10.65 -5.74 -7.81
N PHE A 74 9.37 -5.98 -7.52
CA PHE A 74 8.86 -7.31 -7.21
C PHE A 74 7.80 -7.76 -8.21
N GLU A 75 7.82 -9.04 -8.54
CA GLU A 75 6.67 -9.77 -9.04
C GLU A 75 5.93 -10.35 -7.85
N ILE A 76 4.67 -9.93 -7.67
CA ILE A 76 3.82 -10.37 -6.56
C ILE A 76 2.74 -11.27 -7.14
N SER A 77 2.64 -12.49 -6.63
CA SER A 77 1.54 -13.40 -6.94
C SER A 77 0.90 -13.90 -5.65
N TYR A 78 -0.42 -14.05 -5.69
CA TYR A 78 -1.18 -14.61 -4.59
C TYR A 78 -2.03 -15.78 -5.11
N SER A 79 -1.97 -16.91 -4.40
CA SER A 79 -2.93 -17.99 -4.57
C SER A 79 -3.36 -18.54 -3.21
N LYS A 80 -4.62 -18.99 -3.12
CA LYS A 80 -5.12 -19.63 -1.88
C LYS A 80 -4.35 -20.89 -1.48
N ALA A 81 -3.71 -21.57 -2.45
CA ALA A 81 -2.99 -22.82 -2.21
C ALA A 81 -1.51 -22.60 -1.83
N ALA A 82 -0.84 -21.61 -2.43
CA ALA A 82 0.59 -21.36 -2.24
C ALA A 82 0.91 -20.14 -1.35
N GLY A 83 -0.10 -19.37 -0.95
CA GLY A 83 0.07 -18.14 -0.18
C GLY A 83 0.53 -16.96 -1.03
N LEU A 84 1.17 -15.98 -0.37
CA LEU A 84 1.80 -14.83 -1.01
C LEU A 84 3.21 -15.19 -1.44
N SER A 85 3.52 -15.02 -2.72
CA SER A 85 4.88 -15.14 -3.26
C SER A 85 5.34 -13.80 -3.80
N MET A 86 6.57 -13.43 -3.47
CA MET A 86 7.18 -12.18 -3.90
C MET A 86 8.60 -12.46 -4.41
N THR A 87 8.79 -12.32 -5.72
CA THR A 87 10.07 -12.57 -6.39
C THR A 87 10.69 -11.24 -6.79
N ARG A 88 11.95 -11.03 -6.46
CA ARG A 88 12.69 -9.82 -6.82
C ARG A 88 13.08 -9.87 -8.31
N LEU A 89 12.70 -8.84 -9.07
CA LEU A 89 12.96 -8.71 -10.51
C LEU A 89 14.29 -8.02 -10.84
N LYS A 90 14.81 -7.20 -9.92
CA LYS A 90 16.02 -6.37 -10.12
C LYS A 90 16.92 -6.38 -8.89
#